data_AF-A0A1W2TQ28-F1
#
_entry.id   AF-A0A1W2TQ28-F1
#
_cell.length_a   1.000
_cell.length_b   1.000
_cell.length_c   1.000
_cell.angle_alpha   90.00
_cell.angle_beta   90.00
_cell.angle_gamma   90.00
#
_symmetry.space_group_name_H-M   'P 1'
#
loop_
_entity.id
_entity.type
_entity.pdbx_description
1 polymer ?
#
loop_
_entity_poly.entity_id
_entity_poly.type
_entity_poly.pdbx_seq_one_letter_code
_entity_poly.pdbx_strand_id
1 'polypeptide(L)'
;MRILLSIATAAALIARAATEINIIGPFALRITGKADSSVNGYAWACHAGAATEGLCYAEGDAAVSGSVYEFYYNYTYFENFNYPGSISYVFSYLDADGTAIRVPSFVYLYPNWASNVHLALIPPGTDGGTPVSLDFDTGFFYMGSLLDDSAWNATAPTAETAAHNVSNFHLCYQWTGGYWYRSVAWVSGREGTAPQNPSCEPVNLGVESLAPTTTT
;
A
#
# COMPACT_ATOMS: atom_id res chain seq x y z
N MET A 1 8.34 -71.37 -8.74
CA MET A 1 7.46 -70.47 -7.99
C MET A 1 8.03 -69.05 -8.10
N ARG A 2 7.52 -68.22 -9.01
CA ARG A 2 7.96 -66.83 -9.21
C ARG A 2 6.84 -65.93 -8.70
N ILE A 3 7.11 -65.19 -7.63
CA ILE A 3 6.19 -64.19 -7.06
C ILE A 3 6.45 -62.89 -7.80
N LEU A 4 5.50 -62.47 -8.64
CA LEU A 4 5.49 -61.15 -9.26
C LEU A 4 4.91 -60.16 -8.24
N LEU A 5 5.76 -59.32 -7.65
CA LEU A 5 5.35 -58.17 -6.84
C LEU A 5 4.95 -57.04 -7.79
N SER A 6 3.65 -56.80 -7.94
CA SER A 6 3.14 -55.61 -8.62
C SER A 6 3.24 -54.41 -7.68
N ILE A 7 4.19 -53.49 -7.96
CA ILE A 7 4.32 -52.22 -7.25
C ILE A 7 3.26 -51.25 -7.81
N ALA A 8 2.22 -50.98 -7.03
CA ALA A 8 1.28 -49.90 -7.33
C ALA A 8 1.91 -48.56 -6.93
N THR A 9 2.28 -47.74 -7.90
CA THR A 9 2.72 -46.35 -7.69
C THR A 9 1.49 -45.47 -7.55
N ALA A 10 1.19 -45.04 -6.32
CA ALA A 10 0.17 -44.01 -6.09
C ALA A 10 0.77 -42.63 -6.42
N ALA A 11 0.34 -42.05 -7.54
CA ALA A 11 0.64 -40.66 -7.85
C ALA A 11 -0.21 -39.75 -6.95
N ALA A 12 0.43 -39.14 -5.94
CA ALA A 12 -0.23 -38.11 -5.13
C ALA A 12 -0.38 -36.84 -5.97
N LEU A 13 -1.62 -36.52 -6.36
CA LEU A 13 -1.98 -35.21 -6.91
C LEU A 13 -1.87 -34.18 -5.79
N ILE A 14 -0.80 -33.40 -5.79
CA ILE A 14 -0.70 -32.20 -4.95
C ILE A 14 -1.56 -31.12 -5.62
N ALA A 15 -2.82 -31.00 -5.18
CA ALA A 15 -3.63 -29.84 -5.52
C ALA A 15 -2.99 -28.60 -4.86
N ARG A 16 -2.36 -27.74 -5.65
CA ARG A 16 -1.98 -26.40 -5.20
C ARG A 16 -3.27 -25.58 -5.11
N ALA A 17 -3.68 -25.23 -3.90
CA ALA A 17 -4.67 -24.17 -3.73
C ALA A 17 -4.06 -22.88 -4.30
N ALA A 18 -4.63 -22.36 -5.39
CA ALA A 18 -4.31 -21.02 -5.86
C ALA A 18 -4.90 -20.03 -4.86
N THR A 19 -4.07 -19.15 -4.30
CA THR A 19 -4.58 -18.01 -3.52
C THR A 19 -5.27 -17.07 -4.50
N GLU A 20 -6.56 -16.84 -4.30
CA GLU A 20 -7.35 -15.94 -5.12
C GLU A 20 -6.89 -14.49 -4.88
N ILE A 21 -6.37 -13.85 -5.93
CA ILE A 21 -6.01 -12.44 -5.91
C ILE A 21 -7.20 -11.65 -6.44
N ASN A 22 -7.73 -10.78 -5.59
CA ASN A 22 -8.80 -9.85 -5.90
C ASN A 22 -8.22 -8.49 -6.27
N ILE A 23 -8.90 -7.76 -7.15
CA ILE A 23 -8.50 -6.42 -7.58
C ILE A 23 -9.73 -5.52 -7.52
N ILE A 24 -9.60 -4.36 -6.87
CA ILE A 24 -10.61 -3.29 -6.90
C ILE A 24 -10.00 -2.00 -7.45
N GLY A 25 -10.85 -1.19 -8.10
CA GLY A 25 -10.46 0.05 -8.76
C GLY A 25 -11.01 0.15 -10.20
N PRO A 26 -10.76 1.27 -10.89
CA PRO A 26 -9.95 2.40 -10.44
C PRO A 26 -10.67 3.22 -9.35
N PHE A 27 -9.90 3.76 -8.41
CA PHE A 27 -10.37 4.68 -7.36
C PHE A 27 -9.34 5.79 -7.15
N ALA A 28 -9.75 6.85 -6.45
CA ALA A 28 -8.86 7.87 -5.93
C ALA A 28 -8.38 7.49 -4.53
N LEU A 29 -7.14 7.86 -4.20
CA LEU A 29 -6.65 7.77 -2.83
C LEU A 29 -6.98 9.06 -2.09
N ARG A 30 -8.01 9.03 -1.26
CA ARG A 30 -8.44 10.17 -0.43
C ARG A 30 -7.49 10.33 0.77
N ILE A 31 -7.06 11.56 1.02
CA ILE A 31 -6.23 11.93 2.16
C ILE A 31 -7.00 12.93 3.00
N THR A 32 -7.32 12.54 4.25
CA THR A 32 -7.97 13.43 5.23
C THR A 32 -7.13 13.53 6.48
N GLY A 33 -7.14 14.70 7.12
CA GLY A 33 -6.49 14.92 8.40
C GLY A 33 -7.08 14.03 9.50
N LYS A 34 -6.25 13.59 10.43
CA LYS A 34 -6.71 13.03 11.71
C LYS A 34 -6.93 14.15 12.73
N ALA A 35 -7.84 13.94 13.68
CA ALA A 35 -8.21 14.90 14.71
C ALA A 35 -8.63 16.28 14.12
N ASP A 36 -8.09 17.39 14.64
CA ASP A 36 -8.46 18.76 14.26
C ASP A 36 -7.71 19.28 13.02
N SER A 37 -7.10 18.40 12.22
CA SER A 37 -6.36 18.78 11.01
C SER A 37 -7.30 19.14 9.86
N SER A 38 -6.99 20.23 9.14
CA SER A 38 -7.73 20.68 7.96
C SER A 38 -7.29 19.99 6.66
N VAL A 39 -6.41 18.98 6.72
CA VAL A 39 -5.95 18.27 5.52
C VAL A 39 -7.13 17.62 4.82
N ASN A 40 -7.30 17.95 3.55
CA ASN A 40 -8.34 17.40 2.72
C ASN A 40 -7.88 17.41 1.26
N GLY A 41 -7.76 16.25 0.64
CA GLY A 41 -7.22 16.17 -0.72
C GLY A 41 -7.02 14.74 -1.19
N TYR A 42 -6.19 14.57 -2.21
CA TYR A 42 -5.95 13.28 -2.82
C TYR A 42 -4.47 13.00 -3.02
N ALA A 43 -4.14 11.72 -3.03
CA ALA A 43 -2.86 11.26 -3.50
C ALA A 43 -2.82 11.22 -5.04
N TRP A 44 -1.68 11.58 -5.61
CA TRP A 44 -1.39 11.43 -7.04
C TRP A 44 0.03 10.91 -7.26
N ALA A 45 0.21 10.16 -8.34
CA ALA A 45 1.50 9.67 -8.79
C ALA A 45 2.32 10.82 -9.39
N CYS A 46 3.28 11.33 -8.62
CA CYS A 46 4.14 12.45 -8.99
C CYS A 46 5.56 12.00 -9.34
N HIS A 47 6.18 12.65 -10.31
CA HIS A 47 7.50 12.22 -10.77
C HIS A 47 8.55 12.33 -9.66
N ALA A 48 9.19 11.21 -9.30
CA ALA A 48 10.23 11.11 -8.26
C ALA A 48 11.62 10.81 -8.83
N GLY A 49 11.75 10.60 -10.14
CA GLY A 49 13.01 10.30 -10.84
C GLY A 49 13.16 8.81 -11.20
N ALA A 50 14.05 8.49 -12.14
CA ALA A 50 14.36 7.11 -12.58
C ALA A 50 13.12 6.21 -12.82
N ALA A 51 12.10 6.76 -13.50
CA ALA A 51 10.80 6.13 -13.74
C ALA A 51 10.03 5.70 -12.46
N THR A 52 10.36 6.28 -11.31
CA THR A 52 9.64 6.12 -10.04
C THR A 52 8.72 7.30 -9.83
N GLU A 53 7.53 7.03 -9.31
CA GLU A 53 6.60 8.05 -8.84
C GLU A 53 6.58 8.08 -7.30
N GLY A 54 6.21 9.21 -6.73
CA GLY A 54 5.87 9.35 -5.32
C GLY A 54 4.36 9.40 -5.13
N LEU A 55 3.91 9.09 -3.94
CA LEU A 55 2.52 9.29 -3.55
C LEU A 55 2.32 10.72 -3.00
N CYS A 56 2.27 11.70 -3.90
CA CYS A 56 2.19 13.12 -3.56
C CYS A 56 0.78 13.56 -3.19
N TYR A 57 0.67 14.61 -2.37
CA TYR A 57 -0.61 15.21 -2.02
C TYR A 57 -0.96 16.36 -2.95
N ALA A 58 -2.25 16.44 -3.29
CA ALA A 58 -2.89 17.61 -3.87
C ALA A 58 -4.11 17.97 -3.02
N GLU A 59 -4.25 19.25 -2.68
CA GLU A 59 -5.42 19.77 -1.96
C GLU A 59 -6.64 19.85 -2.90
N GLY A 60 -7.83 19.62 -2.35
CA GLY A 60 -9.11 19.86 -3.04
C GLY A 60 -10.02 18.63 -3.19
N ASP A 61 -11.06 18.79 -4.01
CA ASP A 61 -12.25 17.93 -4.03
C ASP A 61 -12.44 17.09 -5.30
N ALA A 62 -11.46 17.04 -6.22
CA ALA A 62 -11.63 16.30 -7.47
C ALA A 62 -10.38 15.55 -7.92
N ALA A 63 -10.36 14.24 -7.64
CA ALA A 63 -9.59 13.27 -8.42
C ALA A 63 -10.45 12.81 -9.62
N VAL A 64 -9.93 13.00 -10.83
CA VAL A 64 -10.64 12.70 -12.08
C VAL A 64 -10.13 11.38 -12.67
N SER A 65 -11.02 10.55 -13.21
CA SER A 65 -10.63 9.34 -13.94
C SER A 65 -9.76 9.63 -15.18
N GLY A 66 -8.88 8.69 -15.54
CA GLY A 66 -7.90 8.74 -16.63
C GLY A 66 -6.63 9.53 -16.33
N SER A 67 -6.30 9.76 -15.06
CA SER A 67 -5.22 10.67 -14.65
C SER A 67 -4.24 10.02 -13.65
N VAL A 68 -3.24 10.80 -13.20
CA VAL A 68 -2.27 10.43 -12.15
C VAL A 68 -2.92 10.13 -10.78
N TYR A 69 -4.24 10.22 -10.67
CA TYR A 69 -5.03 9.92 -9.46
C TYR A 69 -5.67 8.53 -9.49
N GLU A 70 -5.49 7.72 -10.55
CA GLU A 70 -6.09 6.38 -10.65
C GLU A 70 -5.24 5.30 -10.00
N PHE A 71 -5.74 4.76 -8.90
CA PHE A 71 -5.12 3.65 -8.18
C PHE A 71 -6.03 2.42 -8.17
N TYR A 72 -5.41 1.29 -7.90
CA TYR A 72 -6.07 0.00 -7.70
C TYR A 72 -5.56 -0.63 -6.42
N TYR A 73 -6.28 -1.62 -5.90
CA TYR A 73 -5.86 -2.38 -4.74
C TYR A 73 -5.94 -3.87 -5.04
N ASN A 74 -4.79 -4.53 -4.95
CA ASN A 74 -4.64 -5.96 -5.22
C ASN A 74 -4.49 -6.69 -3.89
N TYR A 75 -5.44 -7.53 -3.53
CA TYR A 75 -5.49 -8.15 -2.21
C TYR A 75 -5.85 -9.62 -2.24
N THR A 76 -5.58 -10.27 -1.13
CA THR A 76 -5.98 -11.64 -0.82
C THR A 76 -6.75 -11.65 0.48
N TYR A 77 -7.53 -12.68 0.76
CA TYR A 77 -8.25 -12.78 2.04
C TYR A 77 -7.48 -13.64 3.06
N PHE A 78 -7.29 -13.10 4.26
CA PHE A 78 -6.70 -13.80 5.41
C PHE A 78 -7.49 -13.46 6.68
N GLU A 79 -7.86 -14.47 7.46
CA GLU A 79 -8.70 -14.33 8.67
C GLU A 79 -8.15 -13.37 9.73
N ASN A 80 -6.82 -13.26 9.85
CA ASN A 80 -6.17 -12.49 10.93
C ASN A 80 -5.79 -11.04 10.55
N PHE A 81 -5.78 -10.72 9.26
CA PHE A 81 -5.25 -9.44 8.75
C PHE A 81 -6.22 -8.72 7.81
N ASN A 82 -7.46 -9.24 7.67
CA ASN A 82 -8.53 -8.76 6.79
C ASN A 82 -8.03 -8.05 5.52
N TYR A 83 -7.98 -8.82 4.44
CA TYR A 83 -7.70 -8.33 3.09
C TYR A 83 -6.30 -7.73 2.86
N PRO A 84 -5.17 -8.34 3.30
CA PRO A 84 -3.85 -7.78 3.00
C PRO A 84 -3.53 -7.81 1.51
N GLY A 85 -2.86 -6.77 1.04
CA GLY A 85 -2.61 -6.51 -0.36
C GLY A 85 -1.69 -5.33 -0.60
N SER A 86 -1.63 -4.84 -1.83
CA SER A 86 -0.83 -3.68 -2.21
C SER A 86 -1.66 -2.68 -3.00
N ILE A 87 -1.51 -1.41 -2.64
CA ILE A 87 -1.95 -0.29 -3.48
C ILE A 87 -1.10 -0.29 -4.74
N SER A 88 -1.72 -0.11 -5.89
CA SER A 88 -1.04 -0.12 -7.17
C SER A 88 -1.43 1.06 -8.05
N TYR A 89 -0.49 1.46 -8.88
CA TYR A 89 -0.63 2.44 -9.95
C TYR A 89 -0.15 1.79 -11.24
N VAL A 90 -0.76 2.15 -12.38
CA VAL A 90 -0.39 1.58 -13.68
C VAL A 90 0.35 2.63 -14.48
N PHE A 91 1.67 2.47 -14.62
CA PHE A 91 2.43 3.28 -15.57
C PHE A 91 1.97 2.99 -16.99
N SER A 92 1.84 4.06 -17.77
CA SER A 92 1.52 3.97 -19.20
C SER A 92 2.56 4.75 -19.98
N TYR A 93 3.21 4.10 -20.93
CA TYR A 93 4.12 4.75 -21.89
C TYR A 93 3.99 4.10 -23.26
N LEU A 94 4.48 4.76 -24.30
CA LEU A 94 4.51 4.22 -25.65
C LEU A 94 5.86 3.54 -25.90
N ASP A 95 5.85 2.33 -26.47
CA ASP A 95 7.06 1.71 -26.98
C ASP A 95 7.56 2.38 -28.28
N ALA A 96 8.63 1.85 -28.86
CA ALA A 96 9.23 2.38 -30.08
C ALA A 96 8.28 2.40 -31.29
N ASP A 97 7.27 1.53 -31.30
CA ASP A 97 6.28 1.38 -32.36
C ASP A 97 4.99 2.17 -32.07
N GLY A 98 4.94 2.91 -30.95
CA GLY A 98 3.77 3.67 -30.52
C GLY A 98 2.70 2.82 -29.82
N THR A 99 3.02 1.59 -29.41
CA THR A 99 2.10 0.72 -28.67
C THR A 99 2.11 1.11 -27.20
N ALA A 100 0.93 1.26 -26.59
CA ALA A 100 0.81 1.53 -25.17
C ALA A 100 1.23 0.30 -24.34
N ILE A 101 2.28 0.48 -23.55
CA ILE A 101 2.73 -0.47 -22.54
C ILE A 101 2.18 -0.05 -21.19
N ARG A 102 1.56 -1.00 -20.50
CA ARG A 102 1.00 -0.82 -19.15
C ARG A 102 1.82 -1.64 -18.14
N VAL A 103 2.36 -0.98 -17.12
CA VAL A 103 3.17 -1.62 -16.08
C VAL A 103 2.50 -1.41 -14.72
N PRO A 104 1.73 -2.40 -14.23
CA PRO A 104 1.23 -2.40 -12.86
C PRO A 104 2.40 -2.30 -11.88
N SER A 105 2.28 -1.40 -10.93
CA SER A 105 3.38 -1.07 -10.03
C SER A 105 2.86 -0.82 -8.62
N PHE A 106 3.53 -1.41 -7.63
CA PHE A 106 3.04 -1.38 -6.26
C PHE A 106 3.68 -0.25 -5.45
N VAL A 107 2.88 0.36 -4.58
CA VAL A 107 3.38 1.30 -3.58
C VAL A 107 4.33 0.55 -2.65
N TYR A 108 5.52 1.12 -2.45
CA TYR A 108 6.52 0.67 -1.50
C TYR A 108 6.83 1.79 -0.51
N LEU A 109 6.80 1.45 0.78
CA LEU A 109 7.28 2.30 1.85
C LEU A 109 8.78 2.09 2.00
N TYR A 110 9.57 3.01 1.45
CA TYR A 110 11.01 2.99 1.52
C TYR A 110 11.49 3.32 2.94
N PRO A 111 12.13 2.36 3.65
CA PRO A 111 12.65 2.62 4.98
C PRO A 111 13.78 3.63 4.94
N ASN A 112 13.80 4.54 5.91
CA ASN A 112 14.94 5.43 6.15
C ASN A 112 15.62 4.97 7.43
N TRP A 113 16.82 4.39 7.36
CA TRP A 113 17.48 3.86 8.55
C TRP A 113 17.93 4.94 9.56
N ALA A 114 17.97 6.20 9.13
CA ALA A 114 18.24 7.34 9.99
C ALA A 114 16.95 8.04 10.47
N SER A 115 15.76 7.54 10.09
CA SER A 115 14.49 8.14 10.51
C SER A 115 13.33 7.16 10.70
N ASN A 116 12.40 7.48 11.59
CA ASN A 116 11.16 6.70 11.70
C ASN A 116 10.11 7.03 10.62
N VAL A 117 10.44 7.90 9.66
CA VAL A 117 9.55 8.29 8.55
C VAL A 117 9.97 7.54 7.29
N HIS A 118 9.02 6.82 6.68
CA HIS A 118 9.23 5.96 5.50
C HIS A 118 8.44 6.50 4.32
N LEU A 119 9.14 6.82 3.25
CA LEU A 119 8.57 7.49 2.09
C LEU A 119 7.77 6.50 1.24
N ALA A 120 6.55 6.87 0.83
CA ALA A 120 5.79 6.11 -0.14
C ALA A 120 6.21 6.46 -1.57
N LEU A 121 6.83 5.50 -2.26
CA LEU A 121 7.14 5.59 -3.70
C LEU A 121 6.52 4.42 -4.45
N ILE A 122 6.51 4.54 -5.77
CA ILE A 122 5.94 3.61 -6.72
C ILE A 122 7.02 3.33 -7.77
N PRO A 123 7.94 2.39 -7.51
CA PRO A 123 8.89 1.95 -8.52
C PRO A 123 8.18 1.13 -9.61
N PRO A 124 8.71 1.03 -10.84
CA PRO A 124 8.15 0.16 -11.86
C PRO A 124 8.14 -1.31 -11.42
N GLY A 125 6.98 -1.95 -11.56
CA GLY A 125 6.78 -3.36 -11.29
C GLY A 125 6.13 -3.65 -9.93
N THR A 126 5.73 -4.91 -9.77
CA THR A 126 4.98 -5.39 -8.61
C THR A 126 5.87 -6.01 -7.53
N ASP A 127 7.17 -6.05 -7.77
CA ASP A 127 8.12 -6.69 -6.85
C ASP A 127 8.33 -5.82 -5.62
N GLY A 128 8.13 -6.43 -4.45
CA GLY A 128 8.44 -5.81 -3.17
C GLY A 128 7.37 -4.87 -2.62
N GLY A 129 6.23 -4.65 -3.28
CA GLY A 129 5.15 -3.80 -2.79
C GLY A 129 4.83 -3.99 -1.31
N THR A 130 4.69 -2.90 -0.56
CA THR A 130 4.46 -2.98 0.88
C THR A 130 3.04 -3.45 1.16
N PRO A 131 2.85 -4.52 1.94
CA PRO A 131 1.52 -4.99 2.26
C PRO A 131 0.81 -4.01 3.20
N VAL A 132 -0.38 -3.58 2.80
CA VAL A 132 -1.36 -2.87 3.62
C VAL A 132 -2.67 -3.66 3.57
N SER A 133 -3.56 -3.42 4.51
CA SER A 133 -4.93 -3.95 4.52
C SER A 133 -5.93 -2.83 4.29
N LEU A 134 -7.06 -3.15 3.67
CA LEU A 134 -8.17 -2.22 3.49
C LEU A 134 -9.31 -2.64 4.41
N ASP A 135 -9.79 -1.71 5.22
CA ASP A 135 -11.05 -1.86 5.91
C ASP A 135 -12.17 -1.46 4.94
N PHE A 136 -12.97 -2.43 4.49
CA PHE A 136 -14.06 -2.20 3.54
C PHE A 136 -15.27 -1.47 4.15
N ASP A 137 -15.40 -1.45 5.48
CA ASP A 137 -16.50 -0.74 6.15
C ASP A 137 -16.20 0.76 6.22
N THR A 138 -14.94 1.13 6.48
CA THR A 138 -14.50 2.54 6.59
C THR A 138 -13.87 3.09 5.32
N GLY A 139 -13.38 2.22 4.44
CA GLY A 139 -12.63 2.60 3.24
C GLY A 139 -11.19 3.03 3.50
N PHE A 140 -10.65 2.84 4.71
CA PHE A 140 -9.30 3.27 5.08
C PHE A 140 -8.27 2.14 5.09
N PHE A 141 -7.05 2.49 4.69
CA PHE A 141 -5.90 1.59 4.76
C PHE A 141 -5.29 1.56 6.16
N TYR A 142 -4.82 0.38 6.55
CA TYR A 142 -4.09 0.12 7.78
C TYR A 142 -3.05 -0.99 7.57
N MET A 143 -2.19 -1.22 8.54
CA MET A 143 -1.36 -2.42 8.63
C MET A 143 -1.72 -3.18 9.88
N GLY A 144 -2.03 -4.46 9.75
CA GLY A 144 -2.24 -5.32 10.91
C GLY A 144 -0.91 -5.70 11.54
N SER A 145 -0.76 -5.47 12.84
CA SER A 145 0.34 -6.00 13.64
C SER A 145 -0.18 -7.10 14.57
N LEU A 146 0.50 -8.25 14.60
CA LEU A 146 0.23 -9.28 15.61
C LEU A 146 1.05 -9.11 16.89
N LEU A 147 1.97 -8.14 16.87
CA LEU A 147 2.98 -8.00 17.92
C LEU A 147 3.11 -6.54 18.34
N ASP A 148 3.16 -6.35 19.65
CA ASP A 148 3.57 -5.11 20.30
C ASP A 148 4.80 -5.31 21.14
N ASP A 149 5.91 -4.81 20.65
CA ASP A 149 7.17 -4.83 21.38
C ASP A 149 7.28 -3.72 22.44
N SER A 150 6.35 -2.75 22.51
CA SER A 150 6.40 -1.68 23.51
C SER A 150 6.13 -2.16 24.94
N ALA A 151 5.46 -3.30 25.09
CA ALA A 151 5.17 -3.93 26.38
C ALA A 151 6.13 -5.09 26.73
N TRP A 152 7.09 -5.42 25.85
CA TRP A 152 8.00 -6.54 26.08
C TRP A 152 8.97 -6.26 27.22
N ASN A 153 9.32 -7.31 27.95
CA ASN A 153 10.37 -7.27 28.97
C ASN A 153 11.66 -7.93 28.45
N ALA A 154 12.73 -7.89 29.26
CA ALA A 154 14.03 -8.43 28.88
C ALA A 154 14.07 -9.95 28.60
N THR A 155 12.99 -10.69 28.86
CA THR A 155 12.98 -12.16 28.85
C THR A 155 11.88 -12.82 28.02
N ALA A 156 10.73 -12.18 27.79
CA ALA A 156 9.69 -12.69 26.90
C ALA A 156 8.71 -11.59 26.45
N PRO A 157 8.15 -11.71 25.23
CA PRO A 157 6.94 -11.00 24.84
C PRO A 157 5.83 -11.31 25.85
N THR A 158 5.17 -10.28 26.40
CA THR A 158 3.81 -10.50 26.91
C THR A 158 2.96 -10.91 25.71
N ALA A 159 2.40 -12.12 25.74
CA ALA A 159 1.59 -12.61 24.64
C ALA A 159 0.39 -11.66 24.42
N GLU A 160 0.45 -10.84 23.37
CA GLU A 160 -0.73 -10.16 22.87
C GLU A 160 -1.58 -11.18 22.13
N THR A 161 -2.87 -11.20 22.47
CA THR A 161 -3.83 -12.18 21.95
C THR A 161 -4.67 -11.62 20.80
N ALA A 162 -4.46 -10.35 20.40
CA ALA A 162 -5.25 -9.69 19.37
C ALA A 162 -4.36 -8.97 18.36
N ALA A 163 -4.72 -9.09 17.08
CA ALA A 163 -4.16 -8.24 16.03
C ALA A 163 -4.58 -6.78 16.25
N HIS A 164 -3.67 -5.86 16.03
CA HIS A 164 -3.88 -4.42 16.10
C HIS A 164 -3.83 -3.81 14.71
N ASN A 165 -4.87 -3.08 14.33
CA ASN A 165 -4.87 -2.30 13.10
C ASN A 165 -4.16 -0.97 13.36
N VAL A 166 -3.01 -0.76 12.74
CA VAL A 166 -2.23 0.48 12.86
C VAL A 166 -2.43 1.29 11.59
N SER A 167 -2.79 2.56 11.73
CA SER A 167 -2.87 3.49 10.59
C SER A 167 -1.91 4.65 10.83
N ASN A 168 -0.63 4.46 10.49
CA ASN A 168 0.43 5.45 10.71
C ASN A 168 0.80 6.25 9.47
N PHE A 169 -0.17 6.46 8.58
CA PHE A 169 0.02 7.37 7.45
C PHE A 169 0.15 8.81 7.95
N HIS A 170 1.14 9.49 7.39
CA HIS A 170 1.42 10.89 7.63
C HIS A 170 1.62 11.61 6.31
N LEU A 171 1.28 12.88 6.29
CA LEU A 171 1.60 13.78 5.20
C LEU A 171 2.78 14.65 5.61
N CYS A 172 3.90 14.52 4.90
CA CYS A 172 5.16 15.16 5.28
C CYS A 172 5.75 15.94 4.11
N TYR A 173 6.46 17.02 4.40
CA TYR A 173 7.36 17.65 3.43
C TYR A 173 8.69 16.87 3.41
N GLN A 174 9.02 16.25 2.28
CA GLN A 174 10.14 15.31 2.19
C GLN A 174 10.75 15.27 0.78
N TRP A 175 11.98 14.76 0.71
CA TRP A 175 12.72 14.56 -0.54
C TRP A 175 12.26 13.26 -1.21
N THR A 176 11.37 13.39 -2.18
CA THR A 176 10.71 12.29 -2.87
C THR A 176 11.51 11.95 -4.12
N GLY A 177 12.61 11.22 -3.91
CA GLY A 177 13.54 10.77 -4.95
C GLY A 177 14.42 11.89 -5.52
N GLY A 178 13.83 12.85 -6.22
CA GLY A 178 14.53 13.95 -6.91
C GLY A 178 13.94 15.35 -6.68
N TYR A 179 12.86 15.45 -5.91
CA TYR A 179 12.08 16.69 -5.74
C TYR A 179 11.56 16.81 -4.31
N TRP A 180 11.29 18.03 -3.87
CA TRP A 180 10.62 18.28 -2.60
C TRP A 180 9.11 18.31 -2.82
N TYR A 181 8.41 17.39 -2.16
CA TYR A 181 6.95 17.34 -2.19
C TYR A 181 6.37 17.22 -0.78
N ARG A 182 5.11 17.63 -0.66
CA ARG A 182 4.24 17.17 0.41
C ARG A 182 3.67 15.82 -0.04
N SER A 183 4.14 14.73 0.55
CA SER A 183 3.80 13.37 0.11
C SER A 183 3.53 12.44 1.28
N VAL A 184 2.81 11.36 1.00
CA VAL A 184 2.47 10.34 1.99
C VAL A 184 3.74 9.63 2.46
N ALA A 185 3.81 9.43 3.76
CA ALA A 185 4.78 8.59 4.42
C ALA A 185 4.09 7.70 5.45
N TRP A 186 4.82 6.69 5.90
CA TRP A 186 4.47 5.90 7.07
C TRP A 186 5.42 6.20 8.21
N VAL A 187 4.89 6.36 9.41
CA VAL A 187 5.71 6.52 10.63
C VAL A 187 5.81 5.17 11.34
N SER A 188 7.02 4.65 11.46
CA SER A 188 7.27 3.42 12.21
C SER A 188 6.98 3.60 13.70
N GLY A 189 6.30 2.60 14.27
CA GLY A 189 5.83 2.59 15.65
C GLY A 189 4.33 2.32 15.74
N ARG A 190 3.76 2.54 16.93
CA ARG A 190 2.31 2.48 17.19
C ARG A 190 1.60 3.73 16.73
N GLU A 191 0.27 3.68 16.67
CA GLU A 191 -0.54 4.87 16.46
C GLU A 191 -0.26 5.92 17.54
N GLY A 192 -0.08 7.18 17.09
CA GLY A 192 0.36 8.28 17.94
C GLY A 192 1.89 8.43 18.09
N THR A 193 2.70 7.57 17.47
CA THR A 193 4.17 7.77 17.45
C THR A 193 4.52 9.08 16.75
N ALA A 194 5.30 9.93 17.42
CA ALA A 194 5.73 11.20 16.86
C ALA A 194 6.73 10.99 15.70
N PRO A 195 6.51 11.60 14.53
CA PRO A 195 7.47 11.59 13.44
C PRO A 195 8.71 12.42 13.82
N GLN A 196 9.90 11.95 13.43
CA GLN A 196 11.12 12.75 13.54
C GLN A 196 11.15 13.94 12.58
N ASN A 197 10.47 13.85 11.44
CA ASN A 197 10.30 15.00 10.54
C ASN A 197 9.18 15.91 11.08
N PRO A 198 9.49 17.14 11.51
CA PRO A 198 8.53 18.02 12.17
C PRO A 198 7.46 18.58 11.22
N SER A 199 7.61 18.40 9.90
CA SER A 199 6.59 18.79 8.92
C SER A 199 5.45 17.78 8.78
N CYS A 200 5.60 16.59 9.38
CA CYS A 200 4.63 15.51 9.25
C CYS A 200 3.37 15.78 10.08
N GLU A 201 2.22 15.58 9.48
CA GLU A 201 0.92 15.57 10.17
C GLU A 201 0.21 14.21 9.95
N PRO A 202 -0.53 13.69 10.95
CA PRO A 202 -1.21 12.41 10.85
C PRO A 202 -2.43 12.51 9.91
N VAL A 203 -2.59 11.53 9.01
CA VAL A 203 -3.68 11.48 8.03
C VAL A 203 -4.30 10.09 7.95
N ASN A 204 -5.56 10.02 7.53
CA ASN A 204 -6.15 8.80 6.99
C ASN A 204 -5.84 8.73 5.49
N LEU A 205 -5.52 7.53 5.01
CA LEU A 205 -5.42 7.22 3.60
C LEU A 205 -6.53 6.22 3.26
N GLY A 206 -7.40 6.58 2.33
CA GLY A 206 -8.56 5.74 1.98
C GLY A 206 -8.88 5.72 0.51
N VAL A 207 -9.90 4.93 0.17
CA VAL A 207 -10.42 4.83 -1.20
C VAL A 207 -11.64 5.71 -1.36
N GLU A 208 -11.74 6.38 -2.51
CA GLU A 208 -12.92 7.14 -2.91
C GLU A 208 -13.20 6.91 -4.40
N SER A 209 -14.46 6.83 -4.78
CA SER A 209 -14.81 6.71 -6.20
C SER A 209 -14.33 7.94 -6.98
N LEU A 210 -13.73 7.71 -8.16
CA LEU A 210 -13.30 8.79 -9.03
C LEU A 210 -14.52 9.57 -9.55
N ALA A 211 -14.38 10.90 -9.66
CA ALA A 211 -15.38 11.69 -10.35
C ALA A 211 -15.40 11.32 -11.85
N PRO A 212 -16.59 11.25 -12.49
CA PRO A 212 -16.68 11.00 -13.92
C PRO A 212 -15.99 12.11 -14.71
N THR A 213 -15.26 11.74 -15.76
CA THR A 213 -14.63 12.70 -16.67
C THR A 213 -15.74 13.52 -17.35
N THR A 214 -15.83 14.81 -17.07
CA THR A 214 -16.73 15.71 -17.80
C THR A 214 -16.18 15.90 -19.22
N THR A 215 -16.77 15.23 -20.20
CA THR A 215 -16.56 15.53 -21.62
C THR A 215 -17.18 16.88 -21.94
N THR A 216 -16.35 17.91 -22.08
CA THR A 216 -16.72 19.21 -22.66
C THR A 216 -16.41 19.25 -24.15
#